data_AF-A0A8X7RAN3-F1
#
_entry.id   AF-A0A8X7RAN3-F1
#
_cell.length_a   1.000
_cell.length_b   1.000
_cell.length_c   1.000
_cell.angle_alpha   90.00
_cell.angle_beta   90.00
_cell.angle_gamma   90.00
#
_symmetry.space_group_name_H-M   'P 1'
#
loop_
_entity.id
_entity.type
_entity.pdbx_description
1 polymer ?
#
loop_
_entity_poly.entity_id
_entity_poly.type
_entity_poly.pdbx_seq_one_letter_code
_entity_poly.pdbx_strand_id
1 'polypeptide(L)'
;MQCSEVFIAVGVKDASGKLFKYDPATKAVTVLMEDLSGAAGCAVSYDGSFVLVSEFIKSNIKRYWIKGPKAGSTDDIFSSSVSNPDNIRRIGSTGNFWVASVINKVVMPTDPSAVKIDSNGKVLQTIFLKNEFGNTLLSEANEVDGKLYIGTLTGPFAGVMKL
;
A
#
# COMPACT_ATOMS: atom_id res chain seq x y z
N MET A 1 10.76 -6.66 -5.87
CA MET A 1 10.21 -8.01 -5.63
C MET A 1 9.74 -8.55 -6.98
N GLN A 2 10.30 -9.67 -7.45
CA GLN A 2 9.75 -10.37 -8.62
C GLN A 2 8.45 -11.08 -8.22
N CYS A 3 7.55 -11.35 -9.19
CA CYS A 3 6.25 -11.98 -8.90
C CYS A 3 6.39 -13.34 -8.18
N SER A 4 7.46 -14.10 -8.43
CA SER A 4 7.78 -15.36 -7.76
C SER A 4 8.07 -15.20 -6.27
N GLU A 5 8.71 -14.11 -5.86
CA GLU A 5 9.09 -13.85 -4.47
C GLU A 5 7.88 -13.52 -3.60
N VAL A 6 6.85 -12.87 -4.17
CA VAL A 6 5.59 -12.57 -3.47
C VAL A 6 4.93 -13.86 -2.96
N PHE A 7 4.85 -14.89 -3.80
CA PHE A 7 4.24 -16.16 -3.43
C PHE A 7 5.03 -16.89 -2.34
N ILE A 8 6.36 -16.85 -2.42
CA ILE A 8 7.23 -17.43 -1.37
C ILE A 8 7.00 -16.69 -0.05
N ALA A 9 7.03 -15.36 -0.06
CA ALA A 9 6.81 -14.54 1.12
C ALA A 9 5.45 -14.84 1.79
N VAL A 10 4.38 -14.97 0.99
CA VAL A 10 3.06 -15.38 1.49
C VAL A 10 3.09 -16.79 2.08
N GLY A 11 3.69 -17.75 1.37
CA GLY A 11 3.76 -19.15 1.80
C GLY A 11 4.51 -19.35 3.12
N VAL A 12 5.59 -18.59 3.34
CA VAL A 12 6.38 -18.65 4.59
C VAL A 12 5.89 -17.67 5.66
N LYS A 13 4.82 -16.90 5.37
CA LYS A 13 4.30 -15.83 6.24
C LYS A 13 5.39 -14.83 6.66
N ASP A 14 6.14 -14.35 5.67
CA ASP A 14 7.25 -13.42 5.91
C ASP A 14 6.80 -12.20 6.72
N ALA A 15 7.56 -11.92 7.77
CA ALA A 15 7.40 -10.77 8.63
C ALA A 15 8.72 -10.07 8.89
N SER A 16 9.71 -10.22 7.99
CA SER A 16 11.01 -9.56 8.12
C SER A 16 11.04 -8.13 7.58
N GLY A 17 9.89 -7.61 7.11
CA GLY A 17 9.78 -6.30 6.50
C GLY A 17 10.14 -5.16 7.45
N LYS A 18 10.69 -4.07 6.88
CA LYS A 18 11.11 -2.89 7.63
C LYS A 18 10.68 -1.61 6.92
N LEU A 19 10.35 -0.59 7.70
CA LEU A 19 10.20 0.78 7.21
C LEU A 19 11.51 1.54 7.49
N PHE A 20 12.12 2.07 6.44
CA PHE A 20 13.31 2.89 6.54
C PHE A 20 13.01 4.36 6.27
N LYS A 21 13.69 5.23 7.00
CA LYS A 21 13.86 6.64 6.66
C LYS A 21 15.27 6.84 6.14
N TYR A 22 15.41 7.53 5.01
CA TYR A 22 16.69 8.03 4.53
C TYR A 22 16.71 9.55 4.65
N ASP A 23 17.78 10.10 5.21
CA ASP A 23 18.05 11.53 5.26
C ASP A 23 19.15 11.88 4.25
N PRO A 24 18.84 12.57 3.14
CA PRO A 24 19.82 12.91 2.11
C PRO A 24 20.90 13.89 2.58
N ALA A 25 20.63 14.73 3.58
CA ALA A 25 21.58 15.73 4.06
C ALA A 25 22.69 15.07 4.88
N THR A 26 22.34 14.09 5.72
CA THR A 26 23.27 13.36 6.58
C THR A 26 23.72 12.02 5.99
N LYS A 27 23.07 11.56 4.91
CA LYS A 27 23.20 10.22 4.31
C LYS A 27 22.89 9.09 5.29
N ALA A 28 22.15 9.39 6.37
CA ALA A 28 21.80 8.41 7.38
C ALA A 28 20.55 7.62 6.99
N VAL A 29 20.57 6.32 7.29
CA VAL A 29 19.39 5.44 7.23
C VAL A 29 18.97 5.13 8.66
N THR A 30 17.68 5.28 8.95
CA THR A 30 17.08 4.94 10.24
C THR A 30 15.99 3.92 10.01
N VAL A 31 15.98 2.84 10.81
CA VAL A 31 14.87 1.92 10.86
C VAL A 31 13.76 2.53 11.72
N LEU A 32 12.59 2.77 11.13
CA LEU A 32 11.43 3.33 11.83
C LEU A 32 10.53 2.24 12.39
N MET A 33 10.41 1.12 11.67
CA MET A 33 9.61 -0.04 12.05
C MET A 33 10.29 -1.32 11.57
N GLU A 34 10.12 -2.38 12.35
CA GLU A 34 10.56 -3.73 12.03
C GLU A 34 9.38 -4.70 12.17
N ASP A 35 9.63 -5.95 11.84
CA ASP A 35 8.68 -7.05 11.97
C ASP A 35 7.36 -6.85 11.20
N LEU A 36 7.43 -6.19 10.04
CA LEU A 36 6.27 -5.91 9.19
C LEU A 36 5.94 -7.10 8.29
N SER A 37 4.68 -7.51 8.29
CA SER A 37 4.22 -8.70 7.57
C SER A 37 3.93 -8.45 6.10
N GLY A 38 4.89 -8.77 5.24
CA GLY A 38 4.83 -8.48 3.81
C GLY A 38 4.74 -6.97 3.55
N ALA A 39 5.68 -6.19 4.10
CA ALA A 39 5.75 -4.75 3.87
C ALA A 39 5.85 -4.44 2.37
N ALA A 40 4.80 -3.87 1.79
CA ALA A 40 4.68 -3.71 0.34
C ALA A 40 4.80 -2.25 -0.11
N GLY A 41 3.98 -1.38 0.47
CA GLY A 41 3.86 0.03 0.11
C GLY A 41 4.01 0.96 1.30
N CYS A 42 4.48 2.18 1.05
CA CYS A 42 4.42 3.24 2.05
C CYS A 42 4.12 4.61 1.41
N ALA A 43 3.46 5.48 2.18
CA ALA A 43 3.16 6.85 1.77
C ALA A 43 3.21 7.81 2.95
N VAL A 44 3.90 8.93 2.77
CA VAL A 44 3.91 10.03 3.75
C VAL A 44 2.58 10.80 3.66
N SER A 45 2.04 11.24 4.78
CA SER A 45 0.87 12.14 4.84
C SER A 45 1.14 13.48 4.13
N TYR A 46 0.09 14.24 3.84
CA TYR A 46 0.22 15.52 3.13
C TYR A 46 1.10 16.54 3.87
N ASP A 47 0.92 16.62 5.19
CA ASP A 47 1.66 17.53 6.09
C ASP A 47 2.98 16.93 6.63
N GLY A 48 3.28 15.69 6.26
CA GLY A 48 4.43 14.93 6.76
C GLY A 48 4.37 14.64 8.26
N SER A 49 3.19 14.59 8.86
CA SER A 49 3.02 14.22 10.26
C SER A 49 3.08 12.70 10.50
N PHE A 50 2.79 11.87 9.49
CA PHE A 50 2.87 10.41 9.61
C PHE A 50 3.22 9.72 8.28
N VAL A 51 3.55 8.43 8.35
CA VAL A 51 3.73 7.52 7.21
C VAL A 51 2.78 6.35 7.38
N LEU A 52 2.09 5.97 6.31
CA LEU A 52 1.35 4.71 6.22
C LEU A 52 2.24 3.63 5.63
N VAL A 53 2.10 2.40 6.14
CA VAL A 53 2.75 1.21 5.59
C VAL A 53 1.73 0.09 5.46
N SER A 54 1.66 -0.55 4.29
CA SER A 54 0.82 -1.72 4.08
C SER A 54 1.54 -3.00 4.49
N GLU A 55 0.85 -3.84 5.27
CA GLU A 55 1.25 -5.21 5.57
C GLU A 55 0.40 -6.15 4.70
N PHE A 56 0.92 -6.53 3.53
CA PHE A 56 0.19 -7.32 2.54
C PHE A 56 -0.29 -8.66 3.10
N ILE A 57 0.58 -9.36 3.85
CA ILE A 57 0.30 -10.71 4.36
C ILE A 57 -0.70 -10.64 5.53
N LYS A 58 -0.55 -9.66 6.42
CA LYS A 58 -1.44 -9.46 7.58
C LYS A 58 -2.76 -8.76 7.24
N SER A 59 -2.86 -8.19 6.03
CA SER A 59 -4.06 -7.49 5.53
C SER A 59 -4.49 -6.31 6.40
N ASN A 60 -3.53 -5.45 6.75
CA ASN A 60 -3.78 -4.19 7.44
C ASN A 60 -2.80 -3.12 6.97
N ILE A 61 -3.12 -1.88 7.30
CA ILE A 61 -2.25 -0.71 7.13
C ILE A 61 -1.89 -0.22 8.53
N LYS A 62 -0.61 0.02 8.76
CA LYS A 62 -0.06 0.64 9.97
C LYS A 62 0.23 2.11 9.73
N ARG A 63 0.25 2.90 10.81
CA ARG A 63 0.65 4.31 10.79
C ARG A 63 1.80 4.57 11.73
N TYR A 64 2.89 5.15 11.23
CA TYR A 64 4.02 5.64 12.02
C TYR A 64 3.98 7.16 12.12
N TRP A 65 4.02 7.70 13.33
CA TRP A 65 3.99 9.15 13.56
C TRP A 65 5.39 9.76 13.44
N ILE A 66 5.56 10.73 12.54
CA ILE A 66 6.81 11.48 12.36
C ILE A 66 6.85 12.71 13.27
N LYS A 67 5.71 13.40 13.44
CA LYS A 67 5.62 14.69 14.16
C LYS A 67 4.49 14.66 15.19
N GLY A 68 4.50 15.67 16.05
CA GLY A 68 3.47 15.90 17.06
C GLY A 68 3.66 15.05 18.32
N PRO A 69 2.66 15.04 19.22
CA PRO A 69 2.77 14.40 20.54
C PRO A 69 3.03 12.88 20.49
N LYS A 70 2.72 12.24 19.35
CA LYS A 70 2.92 10.81 19.11
C LYS A 70 4.18 10.50 18.31
N ALA A 71 5.03 11.48 17.98
CA ALA A 71 6.22 11.26 17.15
C ALA A 71 7.06 10.08 17.67
N GLY A 72 7.43 9.17 16.77
CA GLY A 72 8.15 7.94 17.09
C GLY A 72 7.26 6.75 17.43
N SER A 73 5.95 6.95 17.65
CA SER A 73 5.00 5.88 17.95
C SER A 73 4.33 5.32 16.70
N THR A 74 3.75 4.12 16.86
CA THR A 74 2.99 3.42 15.81
C THR A 74 1.55 3.21 16.26
N ASP A 75 0.60 3.40 15.35
CA ASP A 75 -0.74 2.80 15.47
C ASP A 75 -0.73 1.48 14.67
N ASP A 76 -0.88 0.34 15.36
CA ASP A 76 -0.76 -1.01 14.76
C ASP A 76 -1.88 -1.35 13.77
N ILE A 77 -3.01 -0.64 13.85
CA ILE A 77 -4.13 -0.77 12.91
C ILE A 77 -4.63 0.64 12.60
N PHE A 78 -4.16 1.19 11.49
CA PHE A 78 -4.73 2.41 10.90
C PHE A 78 -5.97 2.07 10.07
N SER A 79 -5.91 0.99 9.28
CA SER A 79 -7.07 0.44 8.58
C SER A 79 -6.90 -1.06 8.38
N SER A 80 -7.97 -1.81 8.62
CA SER A 80 -8.09 -3.24 8.28
C SER A 80 -9.20 -3.48 7.24
N SER A 81 -9.70 -2.42 6.63
CA SER A 81 -10.80 -2.48 5.65
C SER A 81 -10.32 -2.71 4.22
N VAL A 82 -9.00 -2.67 3.98
CA VAL A 82 -8.37 -2.94 2.69
C VAL A 82 -7.75 -4.34 2.73
N SER A 83 -8.20 -5.23 1.85
CA SER A 83 -7.71 -6.61 1.76
C SER A 83 -6.34 -6.66 1.08
N ASN A 84 -5.38 -7.37 1.68
CA ASN A 84 -4.00 -7.52 1.19
C ASN A 84 -3.46 -6.24 0.50
N PRO A 85 -3.32 -5.14 1.25
CA PRO A 85 -2.92 -3.87 0.68
C PRO A 85 -1.48 -3.94 0.15
N ASP A 86 -1.24 -3.37 -1.02
CA ASP A 86 0.08 -3.25 -1.67
C ASP A 86 0.50 -1.76 -1.69
N ASN A 87 0.95 -1.19 -2.81
CA ASN A 87 1.37 0.21 -2.85
C ASN A 87 0.27 1.18 -2.41
N ILE A 88 0.72 2.21 -1.69
CA ILE A 88 -0.11 3.31 -1.19
C ILE A 88 0.34 4.60 -1.89
N ARG A 89 -0.60 5.35 -2.46
CA ARG A 89 -0.34 6.62 -3.16
C ARG A 89 -1.18 7.73 -2.59
N ARG A 90 -0.54 8.78 -2.08
CA ARG A 90 -1.24 9.98 -1.59
C ARG A 90 -1.82 10.77 -2.75
N ILE A 91 -3.03 11.28 -2.56
CA ILE A 91 -3.81 12.03 -3.56
C ILE A 91 -3.69 13.53 -3.30
N GLY A 92 -2.80 14.19 -4.04
CA GLY A 92 -2.67 15.65 -4.07
C GLY A 92 -2.70 16.31 -2.69
N SER A 93 -3.44 17.41 -2.58
CA SER A 93 -3.67 18.16 -1.34
C SER A 93 -4.85 17.65 -0.50
N THR A 94 -5.62 16.67 -0.99
CA THR A 94 -6.75 16.11 -0.23
C THR A 94 -6.29 15.33 1.01
N GLY A 95 -5.05 14.84 1.01
CA GLY A 95 -4.51 14.01 2.07
C GLY A 95 -5.07 12.57 2.09
N ASN A 96 -5.95 12.23 1.16
CA ASN A 96 -6.45 10.87 0.96
C ASN A 96 -5.40 10.00 0.25
N PHE A 97 -5.66 8.70 0.19
CA PHE A 97 -4.74 7.72 -0.41
C PHE A 97 -5.50 6.75 -1.31
N TRP A 98 -4.90 6.39 -2.44
CA TRP A 98 -5.23 5.17 -3.16
C TRP A 98 -4.35 4.03 -2.65
N VAL A 99 -4.95 2.85 -2.52
CA VAL A 99 -4.28 1.63 -2.11
C VAL A 99 -4.59 0.56 -3.14
N ALA A 100 -3.53 0.00 -3.71
CA ALA A 100 -3.60 -1.23 -4.48
C ALA A 100 -4.05 -2.38 -3.56
N SER A 101 -5.05 -3.15 -3.98
CA SER A 101 -5.66 -4.18 -3.14
C SER A 101 -6.00 -5.40 -3.98
N VAL A 102 -5.74 -6.58 -3.42
CA VAL A 102 -6.15 -7.85 -4.02
C VAL A 102 -6.88 -8.67 -2.98
N ILE A 103 -8.05 -9.20 -3.32
CA ILE A 103 -8.67 -10.22 -2.46
C ILE A 103 -7.99 -11.54 -2.80
N ASN A 104 -7.05 -11.95 -1.94
CA ASN A 104 -6.30 -13.17 -2.17
C ASN A 104 -7.13 -14.37 -1.70
N LYS A 105 -7.68 -15.17 -2.63
CA LYS A 105 -8.34 -16.44 -2.31
C LYS A 105 -7.34 -17.58 -2.14
N VAL A 106 -6.21 -17.29 -1.48
CA VAL A 106 -5.11 -18.19 -1.07
C VAL A 106 -4.01 -18.43 -2.11
N VAL A 107 -4.30 -18.73 -3.38
CA VAL A 107 -3.35 -18.68 -4.53
C VAL A 107 -4.24 -18.50 -5.76
N MET A 108 -3.84 -17.68 -6.75
CA MET A 108 -4.53 -17.36 -8.02
C MET A 108 -5.81 -18.18 -8.34
N PRO A 109 -6.95 -17.53 -8.67
CA PRO A 109 -7.05 -16.15 -9.15
C PRO A 109 -7.20 -15.09 -8.05
N THR A 110 -6.62 -13.90 -8.28
CA THR A 110 -6.83 -12.70 -7.46
C THR A 110 -8.12 -11.97 -7.87
N ASP A 111 -8.60 -11.08 -7.00
CA ASP A 111 -9.65 -10.11 -7.32
C ASP A 111 -9.11 -8.68 -7.10
N PRO A 112 -8.57 -8.03 -8.16
CA PRO A 112 -7.89 -6.75 -8.01
C PRO A 112 -8.88 -5.60 -7.81
N SER A 113 -8.49 -4.66 -6.97
CA SER A 113 -9.23 -3.45 -6.67
C SER A 113 -8.29 -2.28 -6.39
N ALA A 114 -8.75 -1.07 -6.68
CA ALA A 114 -8.16 0.16 -6.15
C ALA A 114 -9.08 0.68 -5.05
N VAL A 115 -8.53 0.94 -3.86
CA VAL A 115 -9.29 1.40 -2.70
C VAL A 115 -8.83 2.79 -2.28
N LYS A 116 -9.73 3.76 -2.31
CA LYS A 116 -9.49 5.12 -1.82
C LYS A 116 -9.83 5.18 -0.34
N ILE A 117 -8.88 5.60 0.48
CA ILE A 117 -9.05 5.79 1.92
C ILE A 117 -8.73 7.23 2.31
N ASP A 118 -9.35 7.73 3.38
CA ASP A 118 -9.02 9.02 3.96
C ASP A 118 -7.85 8.95 4.95
N SER A 119 -7.46 10.11 5.49
CA SER A 119 -6.39 10.24 6.49
C SER A 119 -6.72 9.63 7.86
N ASN A 120 -7.92 9.07 8.03
CA ASN A 120 -8.37 8.35 9.23
C ASN A 120 -8.56 6.85 8.95
N GLY A 121 -8.23 6.37 7.76
CA GLY A 121 -8.32 4.96 7.37
C GLY A 121 -9.70 4.51 6.93
N LYS A 122 -10.66 5.44 6.77
CA LYS A 122 -12.00 5.15 6.27
C LYS A 122 -11.98 4.98 4.76
N VAL A 123 -12.63 3.92 4.26
CA VAL A 123 -12.84 3.71 2.82
C VAL A 123 -13.82 4.74 2.28
N LEU A 124 -13.38 5.47 1.26
CA LEU A 124 -14.18 6.46 0.52
C LEU A 124 -14.73 5.87 -0.79
N GLN A 125 -13.97 5.01 -1.45
CA GLN A 125 -14.32 4.40 -2.74
C GLN A 125 -13.56 3.09 -2.95
N THR A 126 -14.21 2.11 -3.56
CA THR A 126 -13.55 0.90 -4.08
C THR A 126 -13.91 0.75 -5.55
N ILE A 127 -12.91 0.61 -6.40
CA ILE A 127 -13.06 0.29 -7.82
C ILE A 127 -12.61 -1.15 -7.99
N PHE A 128 -13.54 -2.04 -8.38
CA PHE A 128 -13.21 -3.41 -8.74
C PHE A 128 -12.68 -3.43 -10.17
N LEU A 129 -11.56 -4.11 -10.36
CA LEU A 129 -10.75 -4.00 -11.58
C LEU A 129 -10.66 -5.31 -12.36
N LYS A 130 -11.41 -6.31 -11.92
CA LYS A 130 -11.40 -7.65 -12.51
C LYS A 130 -11.95 -7.68 -13.93
N ASN A 131 -12.93 -6.84 -14.26
CA ASN A 131 -13.52 -6.83 -15.60
C ASN A 131 -12.56 -6.20 -16.63
N GLU A 132 -11.75 -5.23 -16.20
CA GLU A 132 -10.83 -4.47 -17.03
C GLU A 132 -9.47 -5.16 -17.13
N PHE A 133 -8.97 -5.73 -16.03
CA PHE A 133 -7.60 -6.24 -15.91
C PHE A 133 -7.52 -7.72 -15.53
N GLY A 134 -8.66 -8.42 -15.49
CA GLY A 134 -8.72 -9.84 -15.18
C GLY A 134 -8.29 -10.16 -13.74
N ASN A 135 -7.74 -11.36 -13.55
CA ASN A 135 -7.23 -11.81 -12.25
C ASN A 135 -5.73 -11.46 -12.08
N THR A 136 -5.33 -10.27 -12.52
CA THR A 136 -3.92 -9.85 -12.42
C THR A 136 -3.57 -9.51 -10.96
N LEU A 137 -2.30 -9.72 -10.60
CA LEU A 137 -1.77 -9.20 -9.34
C LEU A 137 -1.50 -7.71 -9.51
N LEU A 138 -2.42 -6.90 -9.01
CA LEU A 138 -2.32 -5.45 -9.03
C LEU A 138 -1.41 -4.99 -7.90
N SER A 139 -0.43 -4.16 -8.25
CA SER A 139 0.52 -3.59 -7.29
C SER A 139 0.40 -2.09 -7.14
N GLU A 140 -0.23 -1.38 -8.07
CA GLU A 140 -0.24 0.09 -8.07
C GLU A 140 -1.60 0.65 -8.49
N ALA A 141 -2.03 1.70 -7.79
CA ALA A 141 -3.16 2.54 -8.15
C ALA A 141 -2.80 3.99 -7.83
N ASN A 142 -2.55 4.81 -8.86
CA ASN A 142 -2.09 6.18 -8.69
C ASN A 142 -2.96 7.16 -9.47
N GLU A 143 -3.51 8.17 -8.80
CA GLU A 143 -4.36 9.19 -9.41
C GLU A 143 -3.53 10.40 -9.86
N VAL A 144 -3.59 10.73 -11.14
CA VAL A 144 -2.95 11.91 -11.74
C VAL A 144 -3.89 12.51 -12.79
N ASP A 145 -4.21 13.80 -12.66
CA ASP A 145 -5.05 14.56 -13.60
C ASP A 145 -6.38 13.88 -13.97
N GLY A 146 -7.09 13.37 -12.95
CA GLY A 146 -8.39 12.70 -13.11
C GLY A 146 -8.31 11.33 -13.78
N LYS A 147 -7.11 10.75 -13.89
CA LYS A 147 -6.89 9.39 -14.38
C LYS A 147 -6.26 8.54 -13.28
N LEU A 148 -6.69 7.29 -13.20
CA LEU A 148 -6.09 6.29 -12.34
C LEU A 148 -5.18 5.40 -13.17
N TYR A 149 -3.89 5.41 -12.85
CA TYR A 149 -2.85 4.59 -13.45
C TYR A 149 -2.69 3.32 -12.63
N ILE A 150 -2.69 2.18 -13.33
CA ILE A 150 -2.71 0.85 -12.75
C ILE A 150 -1.44 0.10 -13.15
N GLY A 151 -0.69 -0.33 -12.14
CA GLY A 151 0.48 -1.18 -12.30
C GLY A 151 0.17 -2.61 -11.86
N THR A 152 0.71 -3.57 -12.59
CA THR A 152 0.49 -5.00 -12.34
C THR A 152 1.81 -5.75 -12.35
N LEU A 153 1.92 -6.80 -11.55
CA LEU A 153 3.10 -7.67 -11.49
C LEU A 153 3.04 -8.81 -12.52
N THR A 154 1.84 -9.20 -12.92
CA THR A 154 1.60 -10.37 -13.81
C THR A 154 1.05 -9.99 -15.18
N GLY A 155 0.50 -8.79 -15.33
CA GLY A 155 -0.04 -8.32 -16.60
C GLY A 155 1.06 -7.73 -17.49
N PRO A 156 1.04 -7.98 -18.81
CA PRO A 156 2.02 -7.41 -19.75
C PRO A 156 1.70 -5.94 -20.14
N PHE A 157 1.01 -5.20 -19.28
CA PHE A 157 0.45 -3.89 -19.59
C PHE A 157 0.52 -2.93 -18.40
N ALA A 158 0.46 -1.63 -18.70
CA ALA A 158 0.11 -0.58 -17.76
C ALA A 158 -1.34 -0.14 -18.05
N GLY A 159 -2.20 -0.19 -17.04
CA GLY A 159 -3.60 0.20 -17.17
C GLY A 159 -3.79 1.69 -16.93
N VAL A 160 -4.74 2.31 -17.64
CA VAL A 160 -5.18 3.67 -17.36
C VAL A 160 -6.70 3.73 -17.47
N MET A 161 -7.34 4.35 -16.48
CA MET A 161 -8.79 4.58 -16.50
C MET A 161 -9.11 6.01 -16.10
N LYS A 162 -10.25 6.51 -16.57
CA LYS A 162 -10.75 7.83 -16.22
C LYS A 162 -11.61 7.71 -14.95
N LEU A 163 -11.43 8.62 -14.01
CA LEU A 163 -12.25 8.74 -12.79
C LEU A 163 -13.48 9.61 -13.03
#